data_AF-A0A2A2HBG4-F1
#
_entry.id   AF-A0A2A2HBG4-F1
#
_cell.length_a   1.000
_cell.length_b   1.000
_cell.length_c   1.000
_cell.angle_alpha   90.00
_cell.angle_beta   90.00
_cell.angle_gamma   90.00
#
_symmetry.space_group_name_H-M   'P 1'
#
loop_
_entity.id
_entity.type
_entity.pdbx_description
1 polymer ?
#
loop_
_entity_poly.entity_id
_entity_poly.type
_entity_poly.pdbx_seq_one_letter_code
_entity_poly.pdbx_strand_id
1 'polypeptide(L)'
;SQHFERVIDKANTNRNIYADRGYPSAEREAWLKANGYRSQIQRKGHRNKPLSKTQQGRNHRIAKTRARVEHAFAAMEQMGRKLIRTIGQVRANFAMTMMAACYNLKRLAYFQSACIVAF
;
A
#
# COMPACT_ATOMS: atom_id res chain seq x y z
N SER A 1 11.63 -8.80 2.92
CA SER A 1 12.08 -7.41 3.10
C SER A 1 12.73 -7.28 4.46
N GLN A 2 13.95 -6.74 4.52
CA GLN A 2 14.70 -6.50 5.77
C GLN A 2 14.34 -5.14 6.44
N HIS A 3 13.35 -4.43 5.90
CA HIS A 3 13.02 -3.05 6.32
C HIS A 3 11.52 -2.87 6.60
N PHE A 4 10.82 -3.96 6.96
CA PHE A 4 9.38 -3.92 7.18
C PHE A 4 9.00 -2.95 8.31
N GLU A 5 9.81 -2.93 9.36
CA GLU A 5 9.61 -2.13 10.55
C GLU A 5 9.88 -0.65 10.27
N ARG A 6 10.83 -0.36 9.36
CA ARG A 6 11.24 1.02 9.00
C ARG A 6 10.15 1.79 8.26
N VAL A 7 9.22 1.10 7.60
CA VAL A 7 8.11 1.73 6.86
C VAL A 7 6.86 1.94 7.71
N ILE A 8 6.88 1.53 8.98
CA ILE A 8 5.77 1.74 9.91
C ILE A 8 5.94 3.09 10.60
N ASP A 9 5.06 4.03 10.26
CA ASP A 9 4.99 5.32 10.93
C ASP A 9 4.10 5.24 12.18
N LYS A 10 4.66 5.57 13.34
CA LYS A 10 3.97 5.59 14.64
C LYS A 10 2.97 6.75 14.76
N ALA A 11 3.11 7.79 13.95
CA ALA A 11 2.17 8.90 13.89
C ALA A 11 0.86 8.55 13.17
N ASN A 12 0.81 7.42 12.44
CA ASN A 12 -0.42 6.95 11.83
C ASN A 12 -1.49 6.64 12.88
N THR A 13 -2.69 7.22 12.68
CA THR A 13 -3.85 7.02 13.55
C THR A 13 -4.40 5.59 13.48
N ASN A 14 -4.17 4.89 12.36
CA ASN A 14 -4.61 3.51 12.17
C ASN A 14 -3.52 2.49 12.52
N ARG A 15 -3.81 1.62 13.48
CA ARG A 15 -2.94 0.50 13.89
C ARG A 15 -3.00 -0.74 12.99
N ASN A 16 -3.85 -0.76 11.95
CA ASN A 16 -3.93 -1.86 11.00
C ASN A 16 -2.77 -1.80 9.99
N ILE A 17 -2.00 -2.88 9.88
CA ILE A 17 -0.90 -3.00 8.90
C ILE A 17 -1.33 -3.89 7.74
N TYR A 18 -1.54 -3.29 6.57
CA TYR A 18 -1.97 -3.98 5.35
C TYR A 18 -0.78 -4.34 4.48
N ALA A 19 -0.65 -5.62 4.09
CA ALA A 19 0.43 -6.07 3.20
C ALA A 19 0.05 -7.32 2.37
N ASP A 20 0.84 -7.62 1.34
CA ASP A 20 0.66 -8.79 0.48
C ASP A 20 1.14 -10.10 1.09
N ARG A 21 0.86 -11.19 0.36
CA ARG A 21 1.20 -12.58 0.69
C ARG A 21 2.71 -12.87 0.75
N GLY A 22 3.57 -11.92 0.40
CA GLY A 22 5.03 -11.99 0.54
C GLY A 22 5.54 -11.51 1.91
N TYR A 23 4.67 -10.90 2.72
CA TYR A 23 5.02 -10.43 4.07
C TYR A 23 4.57 -11.30 5.27
N PRO A 24 3.88 -12.45 5.16
CA PRO A 24 3.59 -13.23 6.37
C PRO A 24 4.86 -13.89 6.91
N SER A 25 5.17 -13.66 8.20
CA SER A 25 6.12 -14.45 8.99
C SER A 25 5.68 -14.49 10.44
N ALA A 26 5.95 -15.59 11.14
CA ALA A 26 5.56 -15.75 12.55
C ALA A 26 6.19 -14.67 13.45
N GLU A 27 7.48 -14.39 13.22
CA GLU A 27 8.22 -13.32 13.90
C GLU A 27 7.56 -11.95 13.72
N ARG A 28 7.15 -11.61 12.49
CA ARG A 28 6.52 -10.32 12.19
C ARG A 28 5.14 -10.22 12.80
N GLU A 29 4.35 -11.29 12.79
CA GLU A 29 3.04 -11.30 13.45
C GLU A 29 3.18 -11.12 14.97
N ALA A 30 4.18 -11.79 15.59
CA ALA A 30 4.49 -11.62 17.00
C ALA A 30 4.95 -10.19 17.32
N TRP A 31 5.85 -9.63 16.52
CA TRP A 31 6.34 -8.26 16.68
C TRP A 31 5.21 -7.23 16.54
N LEU A 32 4.36 -7.38 15.51
CA LEU A 32 3.21 -6.50 15.30
C LEU A 32 2.28 -6.53 16.51
N LYS A 33 1.97 -7.73 17.03
CA LYS A 33 1.13 -7.89 18.22
C LYS A 33 1.76 -7.26 19.45
N ALA A 34 3.05 -7.49 19.69
CA ALA A 34 3.80 -6.92 20.81
C ALA A 34 3.84 -5.38 20.78
N ASN A 35 3.81 -4.78 19.59
CA ASN A 35 3.82 -3.33 19.39
C ASN A 35 2.42 -2.72 19.22
N GLY A 36 1.35 -3.47 19.49
CA GLY A 36 -0.03 -2.96 19.45
C GLY A 36 -0.61 -2.78 18.04
N TYR A 37 -0.01 -3.38 17.03
CA TYR A 37 -0.50 -3.36 15.64
C TYR A 37 -1.40 -4.56 15.33
N ARG A 38 -2.35 -4.34 14.41
CA ARG A 38 -3.28 -5.37 13.93
C ARG A 38 -2.84 -5.85 12.55
N SER A 39 -2.46 -7.12 12.45
CA SER A 39 -1.98 -7.72 11.20
C SER A 39 -3.12 -7.91 10.17
N GLN A 40 -3.09 -7.09 9.12
CA GLN A 40 -3.90 -7.23 7.91
C GLN A 40 -3.03 -7.67 6.73
N ILE A 41 -2.11 -8.60 6.99
CA ILE A 41 -1.24 -9.21 5.97
C ILE A 41 -1.98 -10.38 5.32
N GLN A 42 -1.96 -10.47 3.99
CA GLN A 42 -2.58 -11.59 3.27
C GLN A 42 -1.88 -12.91 3.60
N ARG A 43 -2.67 -13.97 3.80
CA ARG A 43 -2.16 -15.32 4.00
C ARG A 43 -1.69 -15.92 2.68
N LYS A 44 -0.63 -16.73 2.73
CA LYS A 44 -0.09 -17.47 1.60
C LYS A 44 -0.48 -18.94 1.73
N GLY A 45 -0.99 -19.54 0.66
CA GLY A 45 -1.13 -21.00 0.57
C GLY A 45 0.23 -21.64 0.35
N HIS A 46 0.40 -22.88 0.80
CA HIS A 46 1.63 -23.65 0.61
C HIS A 46 1.37 -24.89 -0.24
N ARG A 47 2.43 -25.54 -0.72
CA ARG A 47 2.31 -26.82 -1.44
C ARG A 47 1.52 -27.80 -0.58
N ASN A 48 0.48 -28.39 -1.16
CA ASN A 48 -0.45 -29.32 -0.51
C ASN A 48 -1.23 -28.75 0.69
N LYS A 49 -1.20 -27.42 0.89
CA LYS A 49 -1.94 -26.70 1.95
C LYS A 49 -2.55 -25.44 1.35
N PRO A 50 -3.62 -25.58 0.53
CA PRO A 50 -4.30 -24.43 -0.06
C PRO A 50 -5.00 -23.60 1.01
N LEU A 51 -5.32 -22.34 0.66
CA LEU A 51 -6.09 -21.48 1.56
C LEU A 51 -7.52 -21.99 1.70
N SER A 52 -8.01 -22.06 2.94
CA SER A 52 -9.44 -22.31 3.20
C SER A 52 -10.31 -21.16 2.68
N LYS A 53 -11.61 -21.42 2.46
CA LYS A 53 -12.58 -20.40 2.02
C LYS A 53 -12.57 -19.17 2.94
N THR A 54 -12.48 -19.38 4.25
CA THR A 54 -12.39 -18.29 5.25
C THR A 54 -11.13 -17.45 5.08
N GLN A 55 -9.99 -18.08 4.81
CA GLN A 55 -8.73 -17.38 4.57
C GLN A 55 -8.75 -16.59 3.25
N GLN A 56 -9.36 -17.16 2.21
CA GLN A 56 -9.56 -16.46 0.93
C GLN A 56 -10.47 -15.23 1.12
N GLY A 57 -11.58 -15.37 1.85
CA GLY A 57 -12.46 -14.25 2.18
C GLY A 57 -11.74 -13.14 2.97
N ARG A 58 -10.89 -13.50 3.94
CA ARG A 58 -10.03 -12.53 4.63
C ARG A 58 -9.07 -11.83 3.67
N ASN A 59 -8.39 -12.58 2.81
CA ASN A 59 -7.46 -12.01 1.82
C ASN A 59 -8.17 -11.07 0.84
N HIS A 60 -9.39 -11.39 0.43
CA HIS A 60 -10.20 -10.55 -0.44
C HIS A 60 -10.54 -9.20 0.22
N ARG A 61 -10.97 -9.21 1.49
CA ARG A 61 -11.20 -7.95 2.24
C ARG A 61 -9.95 -7.08 2.33
N ILE A 62 -8.79 -7.70 2.59
CA ILE A 62 -7.50 -7.00 2.64
C ILE A 62 -7.13 -6.45 1.25
N ALA A 63 -7.32 -7.24 0.19
CA ALA A 63 -7.06 -6.82 -1.19
C ALA A 63 -7.90 -5.60 -1.58
N LYS A 64 -9.20 -5.58 -1.21
CA LYS A 64 -10.11 -4.46 -1.48
C LYS A 64 -9.60 -3.14 -0.90
N THR A 65 -9.09 -3.15 0.33
CA THR A 65 -8.49 -1.94 0.93
C THR A 65 -7.20 -1.55 0.19
N ARG A 66 -6.33 -2.52 -0.10
CA ARG A 66 -5.03 -2.27 -0.75
C ARG A 66 -5.16 -1.77 -2.19
N ALA A 67 -6.16 -2.22 -2.93
CA ALA A 67 -6.43 -1.80 -4.30
C ALA A 67 -6.54 -0.27 -4.44
N ARG A 68 -7.04 0.42 -3.41
CA ARG A 68 -7.13 1.89 -3.39
C ARG A 68 -5.76 2.59 -3.41
N VAL A 69 -4.77 1.98 -2.75
CA VAL A 69 -3.38 2.46 -2.74
C VAL A 69 -2.68 2.10 -4.05
N GLU A 70 -2.90 0.87 -4.53
CA GLU A 70 -2.35 0.39 -5.80
C GLU A 70 -2.82 1.23 -6.99
N HIS A 71 -4.06 1.74 -6.96
CA HIS A 71 -4.58 2.66 -7.98
C HIS A 71 -3.72 3.94 -8.12
N ALA A 72 -3.25 4.52 -7.00
CA ALA A 72 -2.38 5.69 -7.05
C ALA A 72 -1.04 5.37 -7.71
N PHE A 73 -0.46 4.21 -7.39
CA PHE A 73 0.79 3.77 -8.00
C PHE A 73 0.63 3.41 -9.47
N ALA A 74 -0.50 2.82 -9.86
CA ALA A 74 -0.82 2.55 -11.26
C ALA A 74 -0.94 3.87 -12.06
N ALA A 75 -1.61 4.89 -11.50
CA ALA A 75 -1.68 6.20 -12.13
C ALA A 75 -0.29 6.85 -12.28
N MET A 76 0.58 6.71 -11.28
CA MET A 76 1.98 7.15 -11.38
C MET A 76 2.75 6.39 -12.45
N GLU A 77 2.53 5.08 -12.60
CA GLU A 77 3.14 4.29 -13.68
C GLU A 77 2.77 4.85 -15.06
N GLN A 78 1.51 5.24 -15.26
CA GLN A 78 1.06 5.89 -16.50
C GLN A 78 1.69 7.27 -16.73
N MET A 79 2.17 7.93 -15.67
CA MET A 79 2.95 9.17 -15.76
C MET A 79 4.47 8.93 -15.94
N GLY A 80 4.90 7.68 -16.11
CA GLY A 80 6.29 7.33 -16.36
C GLY A 80 7.13 7.14 -15.09
N ARG A 81 6.53 6.72 -13.96
CA ARG A 81 7.23 6.52 -12.68
C ARG A 81 8.54 5.73 -12.79
N LYS A 82 8.58 4.64 -13.56
CA LYS A 82 9.80 3.82 -13.76
C LYS A 82 10.77 4.39 -14.80
N LEU A 83 10.40 5.45 -15.50
CA LEU A 83 11.15 6.05 -16.61
C LEU A 83 11.76 7.42 -16.25
N ILE A 84 11.96 7.71 -14.97
CA ILE A 84 12.67 8.92 -14.54
C ILE A 84 14.15 8.78 -14.91
N ARG A 85 14.56 9.43 -16.00
CA ARG A 85 15.93 9.40 -16.54
C ARG A 85 16.77 10.62 -16.18
N THR A 86 16.34 11.41 -15.20
CA THR A 86 17.06 12.60 -14.76
C THR A 86 18.35 12.24 -14.04
N ILE A 87 19.43 12.96 -14.32
CA ILE A 87 20.70 12.83 -13.59
C ILE A 87 20.59 13.59 -12.27
N GLY A 88 20.83 12.90 -11.15
CA GLY A 88 20.85 13.45 -9.80
C GLY A 88 19.58 13.20 -8.99
N GLN A 89 19.75 12.82 -7.72
CA GLN A 89 18.66 12.42 -6.82
C GLN A 89 17.66 13.55 -6.57
N VAL A 90 18.12 14.80 -6.44
CA VAL A 90 17.24 15.96 -6.21
C VAL A 90 16.24 16.14 -7.36
N ARG A 91 16.70 15.99 -8.62
CA ARG A 91 15.84 16.07 -9.81
C ARG A 91 14.86 14.91 -9.89
N ALA A 92 15.32 13.70 -9.57
CA ALA A 92 14.46 12.52 -9.54
C ALA A 92 13.35 12.65 -8.47
N ASN A 93 13.71 13.14 -7.28
CA ASN A 93 12.77 13.41 -6.20
C ASN A 93 11.75 14.48 -6.60
N PHE A 94 12.18 15.55 -7.25
CA PHE A 94 11.28 16.58 -7.76
C PHE A 94 10.28 16.01 -8.77
N ALA A 95 10.74 15.22 -9.75
CA ALA A 95 9.88 14.57 -10.73
C ALA A 95 8.85 13.63 -10.08
N MET A 96 9.26 12.81 -9.10
CA MET A 96 8.34 11.95 -8.34
C MET A 96 7.32 12.74 -7.55
N THR A 97 7.74 13.83 -6.91
CA THR A 97 6.86 14.71 -6.13
C THR A 97 5.81 15.36 -7.03
N MET A 98 6.23 15.85 -8.20
CA MET A 98 5.32 16.42 -9.19
C MET A 98 4.31 15.40 -9.72
N MET A 99 4.72 14.14 -9.97
CA MET A 99 3.78 13.08 -10.33
C MET A 99 2.73 12.83 -9.24
N ALA A 100 3.13 12.81 -7.97
CA ALA A 100 2.21 12.66 -6.85
C ALA A 100 1.25 13.85 -6.73
N ALA A 101 1.74 15.08 -6.90
CA ALA A 101 0.92 16.29 -6.92
C ALA A 101 -0.11 16.26 -8.05
N CYS A 102 0.32 15.94 -9.28
CA CYS A 102 -0.56 15.78 -10.44
C CYS A 102 -1.63 14.71 -10.22
N TYR A 103 -1.29 13.57 -9.64
CA TYR A 103 -2.27 12.54 -9.27
C TYR A 103 -3.32 13.10 -8.30
N ASN A 104 -2.87 13.77 -7.23
CA ASN A 104 -3.77 14.34 -6.22
C ASN A 104 -4.71 15.39 -6.81
N LEU A 105 -4.21 16.27 -7.69
CA LEU A 105 -5.02 17.27 -8.39
C LEU A 105 -6.07 16.63 -9.31
N LYS A 106 -5.69 15.64 -10.11
CA LYS A 106 -6.64 14.89 -10.96
C LYS A 106 -7.72 14.21 -10.11
N ARG A 107 -7.33 13.62 -8.98
CA ARG A 107 -8.26 12.95 -8.07
C ARG A 107 -9.21 13.94 -7.38
N LEU A 108 -8.72 15.12 -7.00
CA LEU A 108 -9.54 16.20 -6.46
C LEU A 108 -10.57 16.69 -7.47
N ALA A 109 -10.14 16.96 -8.71
CA ALA A 109 -11.04 17.38 -9.79
C ALA A 109 -12.15 16.34 -10.05
N TYR A 110 -11.80 15.05 -10.02
CA TYR A 110 -12.79 13.97 -10.08
C TYR A 110 -13.78 14.04 -8.91
N PHE A 111 -13.31 14.18 -7.66
CA PHE A 111 -14.20 14.29 -6.51
C PHE A 111 -15.16 15.47 -6.60
N GLN A 112 -14.68 16.63 -7.06
CA GLN A 112 -15.52 17.80 -7.30
C GLN A 112 -16.58 17.51 -8.37
N SER A 113 -16.20 16.91 -9.51
CA SER A 113 -17.14 16.55 -10.58
C SER A 113 -18.17 15.50 -10.19
N ALA A 114 -17.81 14.62 -9.25
CA ALA A 114 -18.68 13.55 -8.76
C ALA A 114 -19.48 13.97 -7.51
N CYS A 115 -19.42 15.24 -7.10
CA CYS A 115 -20.02 15.77 -5.87
C CYS A 115 -19.61 14.97 -4.61
N ILE A 116 -18.41 14.39 -4.61
CA ILE A 116 -17.83 13.70 -3.46
C ILE A 116 -17.14 14.74 -2.60
N VAL A 117 -17.68 14.98 -1.40
CA VAL A 117 -17.03 15.83 -0.40
C VAL A 117 -15.93 15.01 0.26
N ALA A 118 -14.67 15.33 -0.05
CA ALA A 118 -13.53 14.77 0.66
C ALA A 118 -13.42 15.45 2.04
N PHE A 119 -13.31 14.64 3.10
CA PHE A 119 -13.22 15.05 4.50
C PHE A 119 -11.89 15.75 4.83
#